data_AF-A0A3M1XD81-F1
#
_entry.id   AF-A0A3M1XD81-F1
#
_cell.length_a   1.000
_cell.length_b   1.000
_cell.length_c   1.000
_cell.angle_alpha   90.00
_cell.angle_beta   90.00
_cell.angle_gamma   90.00
#
_symmetry.space_group_name_H-M   'P 1'
#
loop_
_entity.id
_entity.type
_entity.pdbx_description
1 polymer ?
#
loop_
_entity_poly.entity_id
_entity_poly.type
_entity_poly.pdbx_seq_one_letter_code
_entity_poly.pdbx_strand_id
1 'polypeptide(L)'
;MGVVDTHCHLDLIEERGLPLEEVIELAQVTKIEALLQIATDLESSLWNRELSGRWQELDETGSLDFYWTVGLHPEAADQIDDLDSIFELAQKHKGDPTFWGLGETGLDYFHTTEYKKEQLESFERHLELAEELGLPIVGSIPARGVGGTVPARFRRGTSLTLGPARWETPVFLCLDLTAIGGFFG
;
A
#
# COMPACT_ATOMS: atom_id res chain seq x y z
N MET A 1 -23.51 -7.36 -1.63
CA MET A 1 -22.24 -7.36 -2.37
C MET A 1 -21.69 -5.99 -2.14
N GLY A 2 -20.91 -5.84 -1.06
CA GLY A 2 -20.25 -4.58 -0.79
C GLY A 2 -19.01 -4.40 -1.64
N VAL A 3 -18.40 -3.24 -1.45
CA VAL A 3 -17.25 -2.75 -2.20
C VAL A 3 -16.08 -2.63 -1.22
N VAL A 4 -14.88 -2.92 -1.69
CA VAL A 4 -13.64 -2.66 -0.95
C VAL A 4 -12.98 -1.47 -1.59
N ASP A 5 -12.68 -0.44 -0.80
CA ASP A 5 -11.80 0.63 -1.25
C ASP A 5 -10.35 0.19 -0.99
N THR A 6 -9.65 -0.16 -2.06
CA THR A 6 -8.28 -0.68 -1.97
C THR A 6 -7.23 0.42 -1.89
N HIS A 7 -7.62 1.69 -1.96
CA HIS A 7 -6.66 2.80 -1.96
C HIS A 7 -7.34 4.08 -1.47
N CYS A 8 -7.28 4.31 -0.16
CA CYS A 8 -7.74 5.57 0.44
C CYS A 8 -6.61 6.30 1.16
N HIS A 9 -6.83 7.61 1.36
CA HIS A 9 -5.99 8.50 2.16
C HIS A 9 -6.89 9.24 3.16
N LEU A 10 -7.25 8.55 4.24
CA LEU A 10 -8.07 9.05 5.35
C LEU A 10 -7.38 10.18 6.12
N ASP A 11 -6.06 10.15 6.19
CA ASP A 11 -5.19 11.22 6.67
C ASP A 11 -5.46 12.54 5.93
N LEU A 12 -5.48 12.49 4.59
CA LEU A 12 -5.79 13.67 3.77
C LEU A 12 -7.26 14.10 3.87
N ILE A 13 -8.17 13.15 4.09
CA ILE A 13 -9.60 13.45 4.28
C ILE A 13 -9.81 14.19 5.61
N GLU A 14 -9.18 13.71 6.68
CA GLU A 14 -9.20 14.34 8.01
C GLU A 14 -8.54 15.72 7.97
N GLU A 15 -7.39 15.87 7.30
CA GLU A 15 -6.71 17.16 7.10
C GLU A 15 -7.63 18.18 6.39
N ARG A 16 -8.46 17.71 5.44
CA ARG A 16 -9.44 18.54 4.72
C ARG A 16 -10.70 18.86 5.54
N GLY A 17 -10.79 18.36 6.77
CA GLY A 17 -11.81 18.72 7.75
C GLY A 17 -13.05 17.83 7.74
N LEU A 18 -13.00 16.63 7.15
CA LEU A 18 -14.07 15.64 7.29
C LEU A 18 -13.71 14.65 8.41
N PRO A 19 -14.46 14.60 9.52
CA PRO A 19 -14.21 13.65 10.61
C PRO A 19 -14.32 12.20 10.13
N LEU A 20 -13.49 11.31 10.68
CA LEU A 20 -13.47 9.90 10.28
C LEU A 20 -14.77 9.17 10.63
N GLU A 21 -15.49 9.60 11.66
CA GLU A 21 -16.83 9.08 12.00
C GLU A 21 -17.82 9.32 10.87
N GLU A 22 -17.78 10.49 10.23
CA GLU A 22 -18.61 10.78 9.06
C GLU A 22 -18.19 9.92 7.85
N VAL A 23 -16.89 9.62 7.70
CA VAL A 23 -16.41 8.71 6.65
C VAL A 23 -16.96 7.29 6.86
N ILE A 24 -16.98 6.80 8.10
CA ILE A 24 -17.54 5.49 8.46
C ILE A 24 -19.04 5.44 8.15
N GLU A 25 -19.79 6.48 8.52
CA GLU A 25 -21.23 6.58 8.19
C GLU A 25 -21.47 6.56 6.67
N LEU A 26 -20.66 7.31 5.91
CA LEU A 26 -20.74 7.32 4.44
C LEU A 26 -20.39 5.97 3.83
N ALA A 27 -19.38 5.27 4.35
CA ALA A 27 -19.00 3.93 3.92
C ALA A 27 -20.16 2.94 4.11
N GLN A 28 -20.85 2.97 5.25
CA GLN A 28 -22.02 2.14 5.50
C GLN A 28 -23.15 2.39 4.49
N VAL A 29 -23.50 3.65 4.22
CA VAL A 29 -24.58 4.01 3.29
C VAL A 29 -24.22 3.64 1.85
N THR A 30 -22.94 3.73 1.49
CA THR A 30 -22.42 3.39 0.16
C THR A 30 -22.09 1.90 -0.01
N LYS A 31 -22.24 1.10 1.06
CA LYS A 31 -21.95 -0.35 1.11
C LYS A 31 -20.47 -0.66 0.87
N ILE A 32 -19.58 0.20 1.33
CA ILE A 32 -18.16 -0.12 1.47
C ILE A 32 -18.02 -1.00 2.71
N GLU A 33 -17.43 -2.18 2.54
CA GLU A 33 -17.25 -3.19 3.59
C GLU A 33 -15.82 -3.19 4.16
N ALA A 34 -14.84 -2.66 3.40
CA ALA A 34 -13.46 -2.55 3.86
C ALA A 34 -12.73 -1.36 3.23
N LEU A 35 -11.78 -0.80 3.98
CA LEU A 35 -10.86 0.25 3.56
C LEU A 35 -9.40 -0.23 3.67
N LEU A 36 -8.59 0.09 2.67
CA LEU A 36 -7.14 -0.03 2.71
C LEU A 36 -6.50 1.36 2.67
N GLN A 37 -6.03 1.80 3.84
CA GLN A 37 -5.35 3.07 4.04
C GLN A 37 -3.88 2.96 3.59
N ILE A 38 -3.48 3.88 2.72
CA ILE A 38 -2.17 3.86 2.06
C ILE A 38 -1.22 4.85 2.73
N ALA A 39 -0.04 4.36 3.12
CA ALA A 39 1.08 5.22 3.53
C ALA A 39 1.85 5.72 2.30
N THR A 40 2.43 6.92 2.38
CA THR A 40 3.31 7.47 1.34
C THR A 40 4.71 7.80 1.84
N ASP A 41 4.92 7.77 3.15
CA ASP A 41 6.16 8.10 3.85
C ASP A 41 6.13 7.54 5.28
N LEU A 42 7.16 7.86 6.08
CA LEU A 42 7.23 7.43 7.47
C LEU A 42 6.14 8.06 8.35
N GLU A 43 5.78 9.32 8.11
CA GLU A 43 4.77 10.03 8.90
C GLU A 43 3.39 9.40 8.73
N SER A 44 2.95 9.23 7.48
CA SER A 44 1.71 8.53 7.13
C SER A 44 1.73 7.06 7.57
N SER A 45 2.88 6.38 7.52
CA SER A 45 3.03 5.01 8.07
C SER A 45 2.76 4.96 9.59
N LEU A 46 3.24 5.95 10.34
CA LEU A 46 2.99 6.05 11.78
C LEU A 46 1.54 6.45 12.08
N TRP A 47 0.97 7.36 11.30
CA TRP A 47 -0.43 7.76 11.39
C TRP A 47 -1.37 6.56 11.14
N ASN A 48 -1.11 5.78 10.10
CA ASN A 48 -1.83 4.55 9.79
C ASN A 48 -1.83 3.57 10.96
N ARG A 49 -0.66 3.42 11.60
CA ARG A 49 -0.53 2.56 12.76
C ARG A 49 -1.33 3.07 13.95
N GLU A 50 -1.33 4.38 14.20
CA GLU A 50 -2.12 4.99 15.26
C GLU A 50 -3.62 4.79 15.02
N LEU A 51 -4.08 5.07 13.79
CA LEU A 51 -5.47 4.90 13.41
C LEU A 51 -5.93 3.45 13.58
N SER A 52 -5.12 2.48 13.12
CA SER A 52 -5.36 1.05 13.34
C SER A 52 -5.59 0.73 14.83
N GLY A 53 -4.82 1.34 15.72
CA GLY A 53 -4.94 1.15 17.17
C GLY A 53 -6.22 1.70 17.79
N ARG A 54 -6.89 2.66 17.13
CA ARG A 54 -8.13 3.30 17.61
C ARG A 54 -9.35 2.98 16.73
N TRP A 55 -9.19 2.17 15.68
CA TRP A 55 -10.26 1.93 14.70
C TRP A 55 -11.53 1.34 15.34
N GLN A 56 -11.37 0.41 16.28
CA GLN A 56 -12.51 -0.19 16.99
C GLN A 56 -13.29 0.81 17.86
N GLU A 57 -12.63 1.87 18.33
CA GLU A 57 -13.30 2.96 19.07
C GLU A 57 -14.06 3.89 18.12
N LEU A 58 -13.60 4.04 16.88
CA LEU A 58 -14.26 4.83 15.84
C LEU A 58 -15.45 4.09 15.21
N ASP A 59 -15.29 2.80 14.89
CA ASP A 59 -16.38 1.93 14.41
C ASP A 59 -16.79 0.91 15.47
N GLU A 60 -17.52 1.36 16.48
CA GLU A 60 -18.06 0.50 17.54
C GLU A 60 -18.93 -0.66 17.01
N THR A 61 -19.49 -0.50 15.81
CA THR A 61 -20.38 -1.48 15.20
C THR A 61 -19.62 -2.64 14.53
N GLY A 62 -18.33 -2.47 14.25
CA GLY A 62 -17.51 -3.43 13.50
C GLY A 62 -18.07 -3.70 12.11
N SER A 63 -18.65 -2.67 11.49
CA SER A 63 -19.30 -2.73 10.18
C SER A 63 -18.33 -2.52 9.01
N LEU A 64 -17.16 -1.94 9.28
CA LEU A 64 -16.18 -1.53 8.30
C LEU A 64 -14.80 -2.06 8.67
N ASP A 65 -14.32 -3.02 7.90
CA ASP A 65 -12.96 -3.54 8.07
C ASP A 65 -11.93 -2.48 7.68
N PHE A 66 -10.86 -2.40 8.45
CA PHE A 66 -9.77 -1.47 8.20
C PHE A 66 -8.44 -2.17 8.08
N TYR A 67 -7.76 -1.86 6.99
CA TYR A 67 -6.45 -2.35 6.66
C TYR A 67 -5.52 -1.17 6.38
N TRP A 68 -4.23 -1.37 6.59
CA TRP A 68 -3.24 -0.31 6.39
C TRP A 68 -1.92 -0.83 5.85
N THR A 69 -1.17 0.05 5.20
CA THR A 69 0.17 -0.21 4.69
C THR A 69 1.22 0.69 5.35
N VAL A 70 2.49 0.34 5.12
CA VAL A 70 3.66 1.21 5.37
C VAL A 70 4.51 1.27 4.11
N GLY A 71 5.06 2.41 3.75
CA GLY A 71 5.85 2.52 2.53
C GLY A 71 6.39 3.90 2.26
N LEU A 72 7.23 4.00 1.23
CA LEU A 72 7.77 5.25 0.73
C LEU A 72 7.37 5.42 -0.75
N HIS A 73 6.54 6.43 -1.01
CA HIS A 73 6.02 6.76 -2.33
C HIS A 73 7.15 7.22 -3.26
N PRO A 74 7.08 6.96 -4.58
CA PRO A 74 8.16 7.34 -5.50
C PRO A 74 8.44 8.85 -5.53
N GLU A 75 7.44 9.68 -5.23
CA GLU A 75 7.63 11.14 -5.13
C GLU A 75 8.33 11.58 -3.82
N ALA A 76 8.32 10.74 -2.78
CA ALA A 76 9.03 10.95 -1.51
C ALA A 76 10.42 10.27 -1.50
N ALA A 77 10.97 9.94 -2.67
CA ALA A 77 12.25 9.24 -2.78
C ALA A 77 13.45 10.06 -2.27
N ASP A 78 13.30 11.36 -2.05
CA ASP A 78 14.27 12.20 -1.34
C ASP A 78 14.39 11.87 0.15
N GLN A 79 13.42 11.14 0.71
CA GLN A 79 13.38 10.68 2.11
C GLN A 79 13.82 9.21 2.25
N ILE A 80 14.66 8.70 1.33
CA ILE A 80 15.11 7.30 1.35
C ILE A 80 15.81 6.88 2.66
N ASP A 81 16.36 7.84 3.41
CA ASP A 81 16.98 7.59 4.71
C ASP A 81 15.97 7.09 5.77
N ASP A 82 14.68 7.34 5.59
CA ASP A 82 13.61 6.87 6.48
C ASP A 82 13.22 5.40 6.24
N LEU A 83 13.74 4.80 5.16
CA LEU A 83 13.33 3.48 4.69
C LEU A 83 13.60 2.37 5.73
N ASP A 84 14.68 2.47 6.49
CA ASP A 84 14.99 1.53 7.58
C ASP A 84 13.91 1.58 8.67
N SER A 85 13.46 2.79 9.05
CA SER A 85 12.40 2.97 10.05
C SER A 85 11.05 2.43 9.57
N ILE A 86 10.72 2.65 8.29
CA ILE A 86 9.52 2.10 7.65
C ILE A 86 9.57 0.57 7.68
N PHE A 87 10.73 -0.02 7.40
CA PHE A 87 10.90 -1.47 7.35
C PHE A 87 10.89 -2.12 8.73
N GLU A 88 11.46 -1.45 9.75
CA GLU A 88 11.33 -1.87 11.14
C GLU A 88 9.87 -1.91 11.58
N LEU A 89 9.07 -0.91 11.17
CA LEU A 89 7.63 -0.87 11.45
C LEU A 89 6.90 -2.04 10.76
N ALA A 90 7.21 -2.32 9.49
CA ALA A 90 6.64 -3.46 8.76
C ALA A 90 6.94 -4.80 9.46
N GLN A 91 8.21 -5.01 9.84
CA GLN A 91 8.63 -6.24 10.53
C GLN A 91 7.94 -6.40 11.89
N LYS A 92 7.83 -5.32 12.65
CA LYS A 92 7.17 -5.30 13.96
C LYS A 92 5.69 -5.67 13.88
N HIS A 93 5.01 -5.24 12.81
CA HIS A 93 3.58 -5.47 12.62
C HIS A 93 3.24 -6.68 11.76
N LYS A 94 4.25 -7.45 11.32
CA LYS A 94 4.02 -8.73 10.65
C LYS A 94 3.18 -9.66 11.54
N GLY A 95 2.00 -10.03 11.04
CA GLY A 95 1.04 -10.89 11.74
C GLY A 95 -0.09 -10.14 12.46
N ASP A 96 -0.07 -8.81 12.47
CA ASP A 96 -1.24 -8.00 12.82
C ASP A 96 -2.32 -8.20 11.73
N PRO A 97 -3.56 -8.60 12.08
CA PRO A 97 -4.61 -8.88 11.10
C PRO A 97 -5.06 -7.66 10.30
N THR A 98 -4.79 -6.44 10.79
CA THR A 98 -5.12 -5.18 10.09
C THR A 98 -3.96 -4.67 9.23
N PHE A 99 -2.73 -5.15 9.48
CA PHE A 99 -1.57 -4.75 8.69
C PHE A 99 -1.53 -5.54 7.38
N TRP A 100 -1.72 -4.84 6.26
CA TRP A 100 -1.87 -5.49 4.97
C TRP A 100 -0.54 -5.73 4.26
N GLY A 101 0.35 -4.75 4.20
CA GLY A 101 1.61 -4.90 3.48
C GLY A 101 2.38 -3.61 3.26
N LEU A 102 3.26 -3.65 2.27
CA LEU A 102 4.15 -2.54 1.94
C LEU A 102 3.54 -1.66 0.84
N GLY A 103 3.70 -0.36 0.94
CA GLY A 103 3.24 0.60 -0.05
C GLY A 103 2.62 1.85 0.56
N GLU A 104 2.37 2.87 -0.24
CA GLU A 104 2.63 2.96 -1.68
C GLU A 104 4.12 3.08 -1.98
N THR A 105 4.59 2.30 -2.94
CA THR A 105 5.96 2.33 -3.45
C THR A 105 5.96 2.17 -4.97
N GLY A 106 7.11 2.16 -5.62
CA GLY A 106 7.23 1.93 -7.05
C GLY A 106 8.10 2.95 -7.77
N LEU A 107 7.70 3.33 -8.98
CA LEU A 107 8.45 4.23 -9.85
C LEU A 107 7.50 5.25 -10.48
N ASP A 108 7.83 6.54 -10.36
CA ASP A 108 7.14 7.61 -11.07
C ASP A 108 8.15 8.51 -11.76
N TYR A 109 8.40 8.23 -13.05
CA TYR A 109 9.30 9.01 -13.88
C TYR A 109 8.61 10.12 -14.67
N PHE A 110 7.29 10.26 -14.51
CA PHE A 110 6.52 11.29 -15.21
C PHE A 110 6.51 12.58 -14.39
N HIS A 111 6.27 12.48 -13.08
CA HIS A 111 6.18 13.65 -12.19
C HIS A 111 7.55 14.05 -11.62
N THR A 112 8.40 13.09 -11.27
CA THR A 112 9.70 13.37 -10.65
C THR A 112 10.82 12.65 -11.39
N THR A 113 11.82 13.40 -11.86
CA THR A 113 12.98 12.83 -12.58
C THR A 113 14.30 13.03 -11.86
N GLU A 114 14.28 13.80 -10.76
CA GLU A 114 15.45 14.15 -9.97
C GLU A 114 15.94 12.97 -9.12
N TYR A 115 15.01 12.15 -8.60
CA TYR A 115 15.30 11.05 -7.66
C TYR A 115 15.11 9.66 -8.27
N LYS A 116 15.40 9.47 -9.56
CA LYS A 116 15.18 8.18 -10.23
C LYS A 116 15.98 7.03 -9.63
N LYS A 117 17.19 7.33 -9.14
CA LYS A 117 18.06 6.31 -8.55
C LYS A 117 17.50 5.87 -7.20
N GLU A 118 17.07 6.84 -6.41
CA GLU A 118 16.49 6.66 -5.09
C GLU A 118 15.13 5.95 -5.18
N GLN A 119 14.29 6.29 -6.18
CA GLN A 119 13.06 5.55 -6.46
C GLN A 119 13.34 4.07 -6.76
N LEU A 120 14.33 3.81 -7.62
CA LEU A 120 14.68 2.44 -7.99
C LEU A 120 15.22 1.66 -6.78
N GLU A 121 16.14 2.26 -6.02
CA GLU A 121 16.69 1.68 -4.81
C GLU A 121 15.61 1.41 -3.75
N SER A 122 14.74 2.39 -3.49
CA SER A 122 13.61 2.24 -2.58
C SER A 122 12.70 1.09 -3.02
N PHE A 123 12.32 1.05 -4.29
CA PHE A 123 11.40 0.03 -4.80
C PHE A 123 12.01 -1.38 -4.76
N GLU A 124 13.28 -1.54 -5.12
CA GLU A 124 14.01 -2.82 -4.99
C GLU A 124 14.00 -3.32 -3.55
N ARG A 125 14.32 -2.42 -2.61
CA ARG A 125 14.35 -2.74 -1.18
C ARG A 125 12.96 -3.10 -0.63
N HIS A 126 11.89 -2.45 -1.10
CA HIS A 126 10.51 -2.84 -0.75
C HIS A 126 10.17 -4.24 -1.28
N LEU A 127 10.58 -4.57 -2.51
CA LEU A 127 10.37 -5.89 -3.11
C LEU A 127 11.08 -7.00 -2.33
N GLU A 128 12.34 -6.76 -1.94
CA GLU A 128 13.12 -7.69 -1.12
C GLU A 128 12.45 -7.97 0.23
N LEU A 129 12.03 -6.90 0.93
CA LEU A 129 11.36 -7.05 2.22
C LEU A 129 9.99 -7.75 2.09
N ALA A 130 9.21 -7.41 1.06
CA ALA A 130 7.94 -8.07 0.81
C ALA A 130 8.12 -9.58 0.58
N GLU A 131 9.14 -10.00 -0.16
CA GLU A 131 9.48 -11.41 -0.37
C GLU A 131 9.90 -12.08 0.94
N GLU A 132 10.78 -11.45 1.73
CA GLU A 132 11.23 -11.97 3.02
C GLU A 132 10.07 -12.14 4.01
N LEU A 133 9.17 -11.16 4.06
CA LEU A 133 8.06 -11.15 4.99
C LEU A 133 6.84 -11.93 4.49
N GLY A 134 6.75 -12.22 3.20
CA GLY A 134 5.58 -12.82 2.56
C GLY A 134 4.39 -11.85 2.50
N LEU A 135 4.65 -10.54 2.38
CA LEU A 135 3.65 -9.49 2.37
C LEU A 135 3.32 -9.04 0.94
N PRO A 136 2.09 -8.57 0.66
CA PRO A 136 1.75 -7.91 -0.59
C PRO A 136 2.41 -6.52 -0.70
N ILE A 137 2.47 -6.01 -1.93
CA ILE A 137 2.87 -4.62 -2.23
C ILE A 137 1.72 -3.88 -2.89
N VAL A 138 1.52 -2.63 -2.47
CA VAL A 138 0.72 -1.61 -3.15
C VAL A 138 1.68 -0.63 -3.82
N GLY A 139 1.52 -0.39 -5.12
CA GLY A 139 2.47 0.48 -5.81
C GLY A 139 2.22 0.69 -7.28
N SER A 140 2.88 1.72 -7.80
CA SER A 140 2.75 2.21 -9.16
C SER A 140 4.03 1.94 -9.96
N ILE A 141 3.92 1.37 -11.16
CA ILE A 141 5.04 1.21 -12.09
C ILE A 141 4.73 1.95 -13.40
N PRO A 142 5.72 2.59 -14.07
CA PRO A 142 5.48 3.34 -15.28
C PRO A 142 5.07 2.38 -16.39
N ALA A 143 3.79 2.39 -16.73
CA ALA A 143 3.29 1.63 -17.86
C ALA A 143 3.71 2.34 -19.16
N ARG A 144 4.73 1.81 -19.87
CA ARG A 144 4.81 2.09 -21.31
C ARG A 144 3.68 1.34 -22.01
N GLY A 145 2.56 2.01 -22.21
CA GLY A 145 1.56 1.65 -23.23
C GLY A 145 0.31 0.89 -22.79
N VAL A 146 -0.02 0.80 -21.50
CA VAL A 146 -1.31 0.23 -21.07
C VAL A 146 -1.82 1.00 -19.85
N GLY A 147 -2.99 1.65 -19.98
CA GLY A 147 -3.71 2.18 -18.82
C GLY A 147 -4.44 1.06 -18.08
N GLY A 148 -4.38 1.08 -16.76
CA GLY A 148 -5.15 0.20 -15.87
C GLY A 148 -4.38 -0.28 -14.64
N THR A 149 -5.11 -0.50 -13.55
CA THR A 149 -4.68 -1.17 -12.31
C THR A 149 -4.46 -2.65 -12.57
N VAL A 150 -3.34 -3.21 -12.10
CA VAL A 150 -2.92 -4.59 -12.39
C VAL A 150 -2.92 -5.41 -11.10
N PRO A 151 -3.66 -6.53 -11.01
CA PRO A 151 -3.53 -7.51 -9.94
C PRO A 151 -2.35 -8.44 -10.26
N ALA A 152 -1.84 -9.17 -9.29
CA ALA A 152 -0.91 -10.24 -9.61
C ALA A 152 -1.08 -11.47 -8.73
N ARG A 153 0.02 -12.18 -8.53
CA ARG A 153 0.33 -13.18 -7.53
C ARG A 153 1.69 -13.61 -8.01
N PHE A 154 2.70 -13.66 -7.15
CA PHE A 154 3.98 -14.15 -7.60
C PHE A 154 3.92 -15.66 -7.80
N ARG A 155 4.04 -16.08 -9.07
CA ARG A 155 4.61 -17.35 -9.48
C ARG A 155 5.60 -17.09 -10.63
N ARG A 156 6.73 -17.81 -10.62
CA ARG A 156 7.86 -17.76 -11.57
C ARG A 156 7.47 -17.61 -13.07
N GLY A 157 8.28 -16.84 -13.82
CA GLY A 157 8.30 -16.71 -15.30
C GLY A 157 7.47 -15.49 -15.79
N THR A 158 7.91 -14.41 -16.45
CA THR A 158 8.82 -14.17 -17.60
C THR A 158 9.26 -12.68 -17.68
N SER A 159 10.39 -12.36 -18.32
CA SER A 159 11.11 -11.05 -18.33
C SER A 159 10.32 -9.77 -18.70
N LEU A 160 10.61 -8.67 -17.99
CA LEU A 160 10.27 -7.28 -18.35
C LEU A 160 11.54 -6.57 -18.90
N THR A 161 11.40 -5.74 -19.94
CA THR A 161 12.52 -4.92 -20.47
C THR A 161 12.18 -3.44 -20.33
N LEU A 162 12.93 -2.72 -19.50
CA LEU A 162 12.79 -1.27 -19.30
C LEU A 162 14.14 -0.58 -19.57
N GLY A 163 14.35 -0.13 -20.81
CA GLY A 163 15.58 0.59 -21.18
C GLY A 163 16.84 -0.29 -21.12
N PRO A 164 18.04 0.26 -20.83
CA PRO A 164 19.29 -0.50 -20.83
C PRO A 164 19.48 -1.42 -19.62
N ALA A 165 18.60 -1.38 -18.62
CA ALA A 165 18.67 -2.23 -17.43
C ALA A 165 17.97 -3.58 -17.69
N ARG A 166 18.67 -4.67 -17.43
CA ARG A 166 18.19 -6.04 -17.69
C ARG A 166 18.17 -6.82 -16.38
N TRP A 167 16.98 -7.24 -15.98
CA TRP A 167 16.73 -8.06 -14.80
C TRP A 167 16.49 -9.49 -15.28
N GLU A 168 17.22 -10.46 -14.73
CA GLU A 168 17.13 -11.86 -15.19
C GLU A 168 15.94 -12.64 -14.59
N THR A 169 15.13 -11.97 -13.75
CA THR A 169 13.96 -12.59 -13.11
C THR A 169 12.68 -11.75 -13.29
N PRO A 170 11.51 -12.39 -13.47
CA PRO A 170 10.22 -11.71 -13.65
C PRO A 170 9.63 -11.18 -12.36
N VAL A 171 9.07 -9.98 -12.36
CA VAL A 171 8.26 -9.43 -11.26
C VAL A 171 6.89 -9.03 -11.78
N PHE A 172 5.83 -9.61 -11.21
CA PHE A 172 4.42 -9.26 -11.48
C PHE A 172 3.78 -8.85 -10.15
N LEU A 173 3.22 -7.64 -10.07
CA LEU A 173 2.88 -6.97 -8.81
C LEU A 173 1.40 -7.13 -8.43
N CYS A 174 1.14 -7.70 -7.24
CA CYS A 174 -0.18 -8.17 -6.83
C CYS A 174 -0.77 -7.51 -5.61
N LEU A 175 -2.01 -7.07 -5.75
CA LEU A 175 -3.00 -7.02 -4.68
C LEU A 175 -3.78 -8.37 -4.59
N ASP A 176 -3.39 -9.25 -3.66
CA ASP A 176 -4.11 -10.52 -3.43
C ASP A 176 -5.27 -10.26 -2.45
N LEU A 177 -6.42 -9.85 -2.98
CA LEU A 177 -7.64 -9.61 -2.20
C LEU A 177 -8.28 -10.91 -1.66
N THR A 178 -7.68 -12.09 -1.88
CA THR A 178 -8.25 -13.37 -1.40
C THR A 178 -8.34 -13.41 0.13
N ALA A 179 -7.49 -12.69 0.86
CA ALA A 179 -7.58 -12.61 2.32
C ALA A 179 -8.79 -11.79 2.81
N ILE A 180 -9.29 -10.84 2.00
CA ILE A 180 -10.53 -10.09 2.30
C ILE A 180 -11.78 -10.97 2.06
N GLY A 181 -11.68 -11.98 1.18
CA GLY A 181 -12.76 -12.94 0.92
C GLY A 181 -12.73 -14.23 1.74
N GLY A 182 -11.68 -14.47 2.52
CA GLY A 182 -11.43 -15.73 3.23
C GLY A 182 -12.33 -16.02 4.44
N PHE A 183 -13.14 -15.05 4.86
CA PHE A 183 -14.12 -15.19 5.96
C PHE A 183 -15.53 -15.57 5.50
N PHE A 184 -15.79 -15.65 4.19
CA PHE A 184 -17.12 -15.98 3.64
C PHE A 184 -17.24 -17.45 3.16
N GLY A 185 -16.67 -18.38 3.93
CA GLY A 185 -16.83 -19.83 3.76
C GLY A 185 -17.66 -20.43 4.89
#